data_AF-A0A8I1N2F8-F1
#
_entry.id   AF-A0A8I1N2F8-F1
#
_cell.length_a   1.000
_cell.length_b   1.000
_cell.length_c   1.000
_cell.angle_alpha   90.00
_cell.angle_beta   90.00
_cell.angle_gamma   90.00
#
_symmetry.space_group_name_H-M   'P 1'
#
loop_
_entity.id
_entity.type
_entity.pdbx_description
1 polymer ?
#
loop_
_entity_poly.entity_id
_entity_poly.type
_entity_poly.pdbx_seq_one_letter_code
_entity_poly.pdbx_strand_id
1 'polypeptide(L)'
;MPPSAKKRLEWRPAARLEFLEAIAYYADLNPAAAQRMRDQICKAALTLIDPFPTPGRPGRTAGTFERVVGRRTPFTLVYREKGRIVQILRVLHRARKCP
;
A
#
# COMPACT_ATOMS: atom_id res chain seq x y z
N MET A 1 13.27 -7.62 -24.30
CA MET A 1 12.12 -8.03 -23.47
C MET A 1 11.10 -6.90 -23.52
N PRO A 2 9.93 -7.05 -24.16
CA PRO A 2 8.91 -6.01 -24.09
C PRO A 2 8.44 -5.89 -22.62
N PRO A 3 8.14 -4.69 -22.12
CA PRO A 3 7.67 -4.51 -20.75
C PRO A 3 6.41 -5.34 -20.55
N SER A 4 6.48 -6.31 -19.63
CA SER A 4 5.38 -7.19 -19.27
C SER A 4 4.11 -6.37 -19.01
N ALA A 5 3.02 -6.80 -19.65
CA ALA A 5 1.70 -6.18 -19.68
C ALA A 5 1.29 -5.42 -18.40
N LYS A 6 0.64 -4.25 -18.56
CA LYS A 6 0.08 -3.42 -17.49
C LYS A 6 -0.58 -4.29 -16.41
N LYS A 7 -0.03 -4.29 -15.19
CA LYS A 7 -0.65 -4.96 -14.05
C LYS A 7 -1.87 -4.15 -13.57
N ARG A 8 -2.89 -4.83 -13.05
CA ARG A 8 -4.07 -4.21 -12.43
C ARG A 8 -3.89 -4.16 -10.92
N LEU A 9 -4.30 -3.07 -10.29
CA LEU A 9 -4.31 -2.93 -8.84
C LEU A 9 -5.70 -3.24 -8.28
N GLU A 10 -5.78 -4.09 -7.26
CA GLU A 10 -7.01 -4.42 -6.54
C GLU A 10 -6.81 -4.22 -5.04
N TRP A 11 -7.77 -3.53 -4.40
CA TRP A 11 -7.78 -3.34 -2.96
C TRP A 11 -8.76 -4.33 -2.34
N ARG A 12 -8.30 -5.12 -1.37
CA ARG A 12 -9.21 -5.96 -0.58
C ARG A 12 -10.07 -5.06 0.33
N PRO A 13 -11.31 -5.48 0.67
CA PRO A 13 -12.17 -4.70 1.56
C PRO A 13 -11.50 -4.32 2.87
N ALA A 14 -10.74 -5.25 3.48
CA ALA A 14 -9.96 -4.98 4.69
C ALA A 14 -8.93 -3.85 4.49
N ALA A 15 -8.12 -3.91 3.42
CA ALA A 15 -7.17 -2.86 3.12
C ALA A 15 -7.83 -1.49 2.92
N ARG A 16 -9.00 -1.46 2.28
CA ARG A 16 -9.76 -0.22 2.08
C ARG A 16 -10.26 0.35 3.41
N LEU A 17 -10.76 -0.50 4.31
CA LEU A 17 -11.22 -0.08 5.62
C LEU A 17 -10.06 0.50 6.45
N GLU A 18 -8.96 -0.24 6.56
CA GLU A 18 -7.76 0.20 7.31
C GLU A 18 -7.20 1.53 6.77
N PHE A 19 -7.19 1.68 5.45
CA PHE A 19 -6.79 2.92 4.82
C PHE A 19 -7.70 4.08 5.23
N LEU A 20 -9.02 3.91 5.13
CA LEU A 20 -9.98 4.96 5.47
C LEU A 20 -9.91 5.33 6.95
N GLU A 21 -9.84 4.34 7.84
CA GLU A 21 -9.70 4.55 9.29
C GLU A 21 -8.41 5.32 9.63
N ALA A 22 -7.29 4.94 9.01
CA ALA A 22 -6.03 5.62 9.24
C ALA A 22 -6.05 7.08 8.74
N ILE A 23 -6.62 7.33 7.56
CA ILE A 23 -6.74 8.69 7.02
C ILE A 23 -7.71 9.53 7.85
N ALA A 24 -8.85 8.98 8.28
CA ALA A 24 -9.80 9.68 9.14
C ALA A 24 -9.16 10.08 10.47
N TYR A 25 -8.44 9.15 11.12
CA TYR A 25 -7.72 9.44 12.36
C TYR A 25 -6.73 10.62 12.22
N TYR A 26 -5.96 10.65 11.13
CA TYR A 26 -5.05 11.76 10.89
C TYR A 26 -5.76 13.04 10.46
N ALA A 27 -6.94 12.95 9.85
CA ALA A 27 -7.71 14.10 9.43
C ALA A 27 -8.19 14.91 10.63
N ASP A 28 -8.60 14.23 11.72
CA ASP A 28 -9.02 14.89 12.97
C ASP A 28 -7.87 15.67 13.63
N LEU A 29 -6.63 15.20 13.48
CA LEU A 29 -5.44 15.84 14.05
C LEU A 29 -4.85 16.93 13.15
N ASN A 30 -4.70 16.62 11.85
CA ASN A 30 -4.14 17.50 10.85
C ASN A 30 -4.60 17.09 9.43
N PRO A 31 -5.65 17.74 8.90
CA PRO A 31 -6.20 17.43 7.59
C PRO A 31 -5.16 17.49 6.46
N ALA A 32 -4.25 18.46 6.50
CA ALA A 32 -3.21 18.60 5.50
C ALA A 32 -2.20 17.44 5.54
N ALA A 33 -1.86 16.94 6.73
CA ALA A 33 -1.02 15.76 6.87
C ALA A 33 -1.74 14.50 6.36
N ALA A 34 -3.03 14.34 6.67
CA ALA A 34 -3.84 13.23 6.19
C ALA A 34 -3.90 13.16 4.65
N GLN A 35 -4.12 14.30 3.99
CA GLN A 35 -4.10 14.38 2.53
C GLN A 35 -2.74 13.96 1.95
N ARG A 36 -1.63 14.47 2.51
CA ARG A 36 -0.27 14.05 2.06
C ARG A 36 -0.03 12.56 2.25
N MET A 37 -0.49 11.97 3.36
CA MET A 37 -0.35 10.54 3.61
C MET A 37 -1.18 9.72 2.62
N ARG A 38 -2.43 10.12 2.36
CA ARG A 38 -3.30 9.53 1.35
C ARG A 38 -2.60 9.47 -0.01
N ASP A 39 -2.06 10.60 -0.45
CA ASP A 39 -1.41 10.72 -1.76
C ASP A 39 -0.14 9.86 -1.84
N GLN A 40 0.65 9.79 -0.76
CA GLN A 40 1.82 8.91 -0.71
C GLN A 40 1.47 7.42 -0.74
N ILE A 41 0.42 7.02 -0.03
CA ILE A 41 -0.09 5.64 -0.05
C ILE A 41 -0.57 5.27 -1.46
N CYS A 42 -1.39 6.11 -2.08
CA CYS A 42 -1.88 5.90 -3.44
C CYS A 42 -0.72 5.83 -4.45
N LYS A 43 0.26 6.74 -4.33
CA LYS A 43 1.46 6.71 -5.19
C LYS A 43 2.25 5.42 -5.01
N ALA A 44 2.50 5.00 -3.78
CA ALA A 44 3.21 3.74 -3.50
C ALA A 44 2.46 2.53 -4.09
N ALA A 45 1.14 2.49 -3.97
CA ALA A 45 0.30 1.45 -4.55
C ALA A 45 0.38 1.39 -6.09
N LEU A 46 0.36 2.56 -6.75
CA LEU A 46 0.51 2.66 -8.20
C LEU A 46 1.89 2.15 -8.67
N THR A 47 2.97 2.40 -7.93
CA THR A 47 4.30 1.88 -8.31
C THR A 47 4.39 0.36 -8.33
N LEU A 48 3.45 -0.36 -7.70
CA LEU A 48 3.43 -1.83 -7.73
C LEU A 48 2.99 -2.38 -9.08
N ILE A 49 2.27 -1.59 -9.87
CA ILE A 49 1.78 -1.97 -11.20
C ILE A 49 2.58 -1.34 -12.34
N ASP A 50 3.66 -0.62 -12.02
CA ASP A 50 4.56 -0.07 -13.01
C ASP A 50 5.23 -1.18 -13.83
N PRO A 51 5.70 -0.88 -15.05
CA PRO A 51 6.38 -1.85 -15.91
C PRO A 51 7.69 -2.40 -15.30
N PHE A 52 8.32 -1.60 -14.43
CA PHE A 52 9.56 -1.94 -13.73
C PHE A 52 9.36 -1.74 -12.22
N PRO A 53 8.52 -2.57 -11.57
CA PRO A 53 8.22 -2.38 -10.18
C PRO A 53 9.47 -2.71 -9.36
N THR A 54 9.79 -1.85 -8.39
CA THR A 54 10.84 -2.21 -7.43
C THR A 54 10.35 -3.40 -6.62
N PRO A 55 11.14 -4.48 -6.48
CA PRO A 55 10.70 -5.65 -5.72
C PRO A 55 10.33 -5.24 -4.28
N GLY A 56 9.14 -5.65 -3.84
CA GLY A 56 8.73 -5.55 -2.45
C GLY A 56 9.58 -6.48 -1.58
N ARG A 57 9.63 -6.20 -0.28
CA ARG A 57 10.27 -7.12 0.67
C ARG A 57 9.38 -8.34 0.85
N PRO A 58 9.92 -9.57 0.96
CA PRO A 58 9.12 -10.71 1.37
C PRO A 58 8.36 -10.37 2.66
N GLY A 59 7.03 -10.53 2.61
CA GLY A 59 6.17 -10.32 3.76
C GLY A 59 6.27 -11.49 4.75
N ARG A 60 5.71 -11.31 5.94
CA ARG A 60 5.73 -12.35 6.99
C ARG A 60 5.01 -13.65 6.58
N THR A 61 4.05 -13.58 5.67
CA THR A 61 3.31 -14.73 5.16
C THR A 61 3.82 -15.11 3.77
N ALA A 62 4.01 -16.40 3.50
CA ALA A 62 4.43 -16.88 2.20
C ALA A 62 3.51 -16.36 1.08
N GLY A 63 4.10 -15.87 -0.01
CA GLY A 63 3.35 -15.29 -1.14
C GLY A 63 2.82 -13.87 -0.91
N THR A 64 3.22 -13.21 0.20
CA THR A 64 2.96 -11.78 0.42
C THR A 64 4.25 -10.98 0.34
N PHE A 65 4.11 -9.71 0.02
CA PHE A 65 5.18 -8.73 -0.08
C PHE A 65 4.80 -7.47 0.68
N GLU A 66 5.80 -6.76 1.18
CA GLU A 66 5.67 -5.52 1.91
C GLU A 66 6.31 -4.36 1.15
N ARG A 67 5.56 -3.26 1.03
CA ARG A 67 6.02 -2.00 0.46
C ARG A 67 5.88 -0.88 1.49
N VAL A 68 7.01 -0.36 1.96
CA VAL A 68 7.04 0.80 2.86
C VAL A 68 6.66 2.06 2.08
N VAL A 69 5.73 2.85 2.62
CA VAL A 69 5.22 4.07 1.99
C VAL A 69 6.14 5.25 2.36
N GLY A 70 7.08 5.55 1.47
CA GLY A 70 8.03 6.66 1.68
C GLY A 70 8.87 6.50 2.96
N ARG A 71 9.75 7.48 3.24
CA ARG A 71 10.55 7.48 4.48
C ARG A 71 9.85 8.17 5.66
N ARG A 72 8.87 9.04 5.38
CA ARG A 72 8.26 9.93 6.37
C ARG A 72 6.82 9.56 6.72
N THR A 73 6.31 8.41 6.26
CA THR A 73 4.99 7.94 6.69
C THR A 73 5.12 6.62 7.43
N PRO A 74 4.30 6.43 8.47
CA PRO A 74 4.31 5.19 9.23
C PRO A 74 3.51 4.09 8.52
N PHE A 75 3.42 4.05 7.19
CA PHE A 75 2.59 3.08 6.49
C PHE A 75 3.38 2.02 5.72
N THR A 76 2.88 0.79 5.73
CA THR A 76 3.37 -0.32 4.92
C THR A 76 2.17 -0.98 4.23
N LEU A 77 2.26 -1.12 2.90
CA LEU A 77 1.29 -1.90 2.13
C LEU A 77 1.71 -3.36 2.12
N VAL A 78 0.82 -4.25 2.56
CA VAL A 78 0.97 -5.69 2.37
C VAL A 78 0.21 -6.06 1.11
N TYR A 79 0.88 -6.68 0.16
CA TYR A 79 0.29 -7.04 -1.12
C TYR A 79 0.70 -8.45 -1.56
N ARG A 80 -0.01 -8.99 -2.55
CA ARG A 80 0.41 -10.20 -3.26
C ARG A 80 0.27 -10.00 -4.75
N GLU A 81 1.13 -10.66 -5.51
CA GLU A 81 1.04 -10.68 -6.96
C GLU A 81 0.37 -11.99 -7.42
N LYS A 82 -0.68 -11.88 -8.22
CA LYS A 82 -1.38 -13.01 -8.86
C LYS A 82 -1.45 -12.77 -10.36
N GLY A 83 -0.50 -13.33 -11.11
CA GLY A 83 -0.38 -13.11 -12.55
C GLY A 83 -0.23 -11.62 -12.87
N ARG A 84 -1.25 -11.02 -13.49
CA ARG A 84 -1.28 -9.58 -13.83
C ARG A 84 -2.01 -8.72 -12.82
N ILE A 85 -2.39 -9.25 -11.66
CA ILE A 85 -3.13 -8.52 -10.63
C ILE A 85 -2.24 -8.38 -9.39
N VAL A 86 -2.08 -7.15 -8.92
CA VAL A 86 -1.51 -6.83 -7.62
C VAL A 86 -2.66 -6.58 -6.66
N GLN A 87 -2.77 -7.42 -5.63
CA GLN A 87 -3.81 -7.30 -4.61
C GLN A 87 -3.22 -6.72 -3.33
N ILE A 88 -3.66 -5.53 -2.93
CA ILE A 88 -3.35 -4.95 -1.63
C ILE A 88 -4.25 -5.60 -0.60
N LEU A 89 -3.63 -6.33 0.33
CA LEU A 89 -4.27 -7.12 1.35
C LEU A 89 -4.54 -6.29 2.62
N ARG A 90 -3.57 -5.47 3.02
CA ARG A 90 -3.61 -4.67 4.26
C ARG A 90 -2.87 -3.34 4.08
N VAL A 91 -3.27 -2.31 4.84
CA VAL A 91 -2.54 -1.05 5.01
C VAL A 91 -2.12 -0.94 6.46
N LEU A 92 -0.90 -1.37 6.76
CA LEU A 92 -0.40 -1.42 8.12
C LEU A 92 0.18 -0.08 8.53
N HIS A 93 -0.23 0.38 9.71
CA HIS A 93 0.36 1.56 10.35
C HIS A 93 1.53 1.14 11.26
N ARG A 94 2.78 1.17 10.81
CA ARG A 94 3.97 0.77 11.59
C ARG A 94 4.08 1.37 12.99
N ALA A 95 3.65 2.61 13.20
CA ALA A 95 3.72 3.28 14.50
C ALA A 95 2.53 2.99 15.42
N ARG A 96 1.51 2.27 14.95
CA ARG A 96 0.32 1.95 15.71
C ARG A 96 0.00 0.50 15.44
N LYS A 97 0.06 -0.36 16.45
CA LYS A 97 -0.53 -1.70 16.33
C LYS A 97 -2.02 -1.49 16.10
N CYS A 98 -2.44 -1.38 14.83
CA CYS A 98 -3.83 -1.56 14.48
C CYS A 98 -4.18 -3.01 14.86
N PRO A 99 -5.35 -3.23 15.48
CA PRO A 99 -5.74 -4.50 16.05
C PRO A 99 -5.73 -5.67 15.05
#